data_AF-G5GKH3-F1
#
_entry.id   AF-G5GKH3-F1
#
_cell.length_a   1.000
_cell.length_b   1.000
_cell.length_c   1.000
_cell.angle_alpha   90.00
_cell.angle_beta   90.00
_cell.angle_gamma   90.00
#
_symmetry.space_group_name_H-M   'P 1'
#
loop_
_entity.id
_entity.type
_entity.pdbx_description
1 polymer ?
#
loop_
_entity_poly.entity_id
_entity_poly.type
_entity_poly.pdbx_seq_one_letter_code
_entity_poly.pdbx_strand_id
1 'polypeptide(L)'
;MEIAGNDSLDKNVEVERKGLGTPATRAGIIEHLIFKGFIERDKKNLIATHKGISLVTIVADTFKSAETTAKWEMELANISQGKSSKEEFLNTIEHEIRNELTHYKKE
;
A
#
# COMPACT_ATOMS: atom_id res chain seq x y z
N MET A 1 10.73 3.33 -3.40
CA MET A 1 9.98 2.27 -2.69
C MET A 1 10.58 1.95 -1.33
N GLU A 2 11.91 1.83 -1.21
CA GLU A 2 12.63 1.46 0.02
C GLU A 2 12.38 2.31 1.27
N ILE A 3 12.08 3.60 1.08
CA ILE A 3 11.91 4.55 2.19
C ILE A 3 10.46 4.97 2.43
N ALA A 4 9.54 4.54 1.57
CA ALA A 4 8.16 5.02 1.60
C ALA A 4 7.41 4.49 2.83
N GLY A 5 6.84 5.38 3.63
CA GLY A 5 6.11 5.04 4.86
C GLY A 5 7.01 4.71 6.06
N ASN A 6 8.34 4.77 5.92
CA ASN A 6 9.25 4.47 7.04
C ASN A 6 9.16 5.47 8.19
N ASP A 7 8.79 6.70 7.89
CA ASP A 7 8.51 7.78 8.84
C ASP A 7 7.26 7.51 9.69
N SER A 8 6.35 6.66 9.19
CA SER A 8 5.15 6.23 9.90
C SER A 8 5.34 5.01 10.81
N LEU A 9 6.53 4.39 10.79
CA LEU A 9 6.82 3.23 11.62
C LEU A 9 7.15 3.66 13.06
N ASP A 10 6.53 2.99 14.03
CA ASP A 10 6.95 3.09 15.43
C ASP A 10 8.35 2.48 15.57
N LYS A 11 9.29 3.27 16.09
CA LYS A 11 10.68 2.88 16.28
C LYS A 11 10.85 1.72 17.27
N ASN A 12 9.84 1.45 18.10
CA ASN A 12 9.83 0.37 19.09
C ASN A 12 9.24 -0.93 18.54
N VAL A 13 8.65 -0.92 17.35
CA VAL A 13 8.10 -2.11 16.70
C VAL A 13 9.08 -2.59 15.66
N GLU A 14 9.63 -3.79 15.87
CA GLU A 14 10.46 -4.44 14.86
C GLU A 14 9.57 -5.03 13.77
N VAL A 15 9.58 -4.40 12.60
CA VAL A 15 8.89 -4.88 11.40
C VAL A 15 9.84 -5.65 10.50
N GLU A 16 9.34 -6.73 9.91
CA GLU A 16 10.09 -7.57 8.96
C GLU A 16 10.43 -6.79 7.67
N ARG A 17 9.60 -5.82 7.31
CA ARG A 17 9.69 -5.08 6.04
C ARG A 17 9.67 -3.58 6.28
N LYS A 18 10.66 -2.90 5.69
CA LYS A 18 10.74 -1.44 5.63
C LYS A 18 10.55 -0.99 4.18
N GLY A 19 9.85 0.12 4.01
CA GLY A 19 9.41 0.61 2.71
C GLY A 19 8.27 -0.23 2.14
N LEU A 20 7.93 0.04 0.88
CA LEU A 20 6.92 -0.74 0.15
C LEU A 20 7.55 -1.98 -0.50
N GLY A 21 7.00 -3.14 -0.15
CA GLY A 21 7.39 -4.44 -0.69
C GLY A 21 8.81 -4.89 -0.29
N THR A 22 9.23 -6.05 -0.79
CA THR A 22 10.55 -6.62 -0.55
C THR A 22 11.48 -6.36 -1.74
N PRO A 23 12.81 -6.42 -1.57
CA PRO A 23 13.75 -6.30 -2.70
C PRO A 23 13.40 -7.23 -3.87
N ALA A 24 12.91 -8.45 -3.58
CA ALA A 24 12.53 -9.44 -4.57
C ALA A 24 11.28 -9.07 -5.39
N THR A 25 10.35 -8.25 -4.87
CA THR A 25 9.08 -7.95 -5.53
C THR A 25 9.02 -6.57 -6.16
N ARG A 26 9.86 -5.62 -5.73
CA ARG A 26 9.82 -4.21 -6.20
C ARG A 26 9.96 -4.06 -7.71
N ALA A 27 10.95 -4.72 -8.31
CA ALA A 27 11.14 -4.66 -9.76
C ALA A 27 9.90 -5.20 -10.50
N GLY A 28 9.34 -6.33 -10.04
CA GLY A 28 8.13 -6.91 -10.61
C GLY A 28 6.90 -6.00 -10.51
N ILE A 29 6.73 -5.27 -9.41
CA ILE A 29 5.65 -4.29 -9.24
C ILE A 29 5.79 -3.15 -10.26
N ILE A 30 7.00 -2.61 -10.44
CA ILE A 30 7.26 -1.54 -11.43
C ILE A 30 6.93 -2.03 -12.85
N GLU A 31 7.39 -3.22 -13.22
CA GLU A 31 7.07 -3.79 -14.54
C GLU A 31 5.57 -4.02 -14.71
N HIS A 32 4.87 -4.42 -13.65
CA HIS A 32 3.43 -4.61 -13.71
C HIS A 32 2.67 -3.28 -13.91
N LEU A 33 3.11 -2.19 -13.27
CA LEU A 33 2.54 -0.86 -13.49
C LEU A 33 2.76 -0.36 -14.93
N ILE A 34 3.92 -0.65 -15.53
CA ILE A 34 4.20 -0.37 -16.94
C ILE A 34 3.28 -1.20 -17.84
N PHE A 35 3.20 -2.51 -17.61
CA PHE A 35 2.37 -3.43 -18.37
C PHE A 35 0.88 -3.04 -18.35
N LYS A 36 0.38 -2.56 -17.20
CA LYS A 36 -1.01 -2.07 -17.06
C LYS A 36 -1.23 -0.69 -17.67
N GLY A 37 -0.17 0.00 -18.11
CA GLY A 37 -0.21 1.32 -18.72
C GLY A 37 -0.48 2.46 -17.73
N PHE A 38 -0.15 2.28 -16.45
CA PHE A 38 -0.26 3.32 -15.43
C PHE A 38 0.96 4.24 -15.39
N ILE A 39 2.13 3.69 -15.74
CA ILE A 39 3.38 4.43 -15.88
C ILE A 39 4.04 4.04 -17.20
N GLU A 40 4.91 4.91 -17.72
CA GLU A 40 5.71 4.66 -18.92
C GLU A 40 7.19 5.02 -18.70
N ARG A 41 8.06 4.42 -19.50
CA ARG A 41 9.50 4.70 -19.48
C ARG A 41 9.81 5.82 -20.48
N ASP A 42 10.25 6.96 -19.97
CA ASP A 42 10.87 8.02 -20.78
C ASP A 42 12.37 8.04 -20.51
N LYS A 43 13.14 7.36 -21.37
CA LYS A 43 14.59 7.15 -21.20
C LYS A 43 14.90 6.50 -19.84
N LYS A 44 15.43 7.28 -18.90
CA LYS A 44 15.80 6.85 -17.53
C LYS A 44 14.73 7.22 -16.50
N ASN A 45 13.67 7.90 -16.91
CA ASN A 45 12.58 8.35 -16.05
C ASN A 45 11.38 7.40 -16.15
N LEU A 46 10.61 7.34 -15.07
CA LEU A 46 9.28 6.75 -15.05
C LEU A 46 8.27 7.88 -14.91
N ILE A 47 7.34 7.98 -15.85
CA ILE A 47 6.33 9.04 -15.90
C ILE A 47 4.95 8.42 -15.71
N ALA A 48 4.10 9.03 -14.89
CA ALA A 48 2.72 8.60 -14.74
C ALA A 48 1.91 8.95 -16.00
N THR A 49 1.17 7.99 -16.54
CA THR A 49 0.29 8.26 -17.68
C THR A 49 -0.98 8.95 -17.21
N HIS A 50 -1.76 9.53 -18.13
CA HIS A 50 -3.09 10.05 -17.81
C HIS A 50 -3.98 8.99 -17.11
N LYS A 51 -3.87 7.73 -17.54
CA LYS A 51 -4.58 6.60 -16.92
C LYS A 51 -4.13 6.36 -15.48
N GLY A 52 -2.83 6.40 -15.22
CA GLY A 52 -2.28 6.25 -13.87
C GLY A 52 -2.71 7.38 -12.93
N ILE A 53 -2.63 8.62 -13.41
CA ILE A 53 -3.09 9.81 -12.66
C ILE A 53 -4.59 9.69 -12.34
N SER A 54 -5.42 9.37 -13.34
CA SER A 54 -6.87 9.21 -13.15
C SER A 54 -7.19 8.16 -12.09
N LEU A 55 -6.50 7.02 -12.11
CA LEU A 55 -6.67 5.99 -11.09
C LEU A 55 -6.35 6.52 -9.69
N VAL A 56 -5.20 7.17 -9.51
CA VAL A 56 -4.77 7.72 -8.21
C VAL A 56 -5.73 8.80 -7.71
N THR A 57 -6.37 9.56 -8.60
CA THR A 57 -7.39 10.55 -8.23
C THR A 57 -8.69 9.91 -7.73
N ILE A 58 -9.08 8.76 -8.29
CA ILE A 58 -10.34 8.08 -7.93
C ILE A 58 -10.17 7.23 -6.67
N VAL A 59 -9.02 6.60 -6.47
CA VAL A 59 -8.77 5.72 -5.30
C VAL A 59 -8.73 6.55 -4.01
N ALA A 60 -9.39 6.06 -2.96
CA ALA A 60 -9.37 6.65 -1.63
C ALA A 60 -7.95 6.92 -1.12
N ASP A 61 -7.77 8.05 -0.43
CA ASP A 61 -6.46 8.47 0.10
C ASP A 61 -5.83 7.41 1.01
N THR A 62 -6.66 6.73 1.82
CA THR A 62 -6.22 5.64 2.70
C THR A 62 -5.57 4.50 1.91
N PHE A 63 -6.13 4.09 0.77
CA PHE A 63 -5.64 2.92 0.02
C PHE A 63 -4.45 3.22 -0.90
N LYS A 64 -4.19 4.50 -1.21
CA LYS A 64 -3.00 4.90 -1.97
C LYS A 64 -1.85 5.42 -1.10
N SER A 65 -2.03 5.47 0.22
CA SER A 65 -1.02 5.92 1.17
C SER A 65 -0.01 4.83 1.54
N ALA A 66 1.28 5.20 1.53
CA ALA A 66 2.34 4.33 2.03
C ALA A 66 2.28 4.16 3.56
N GLU A 67 1.72 5.13 4.28
CA GLU A 67 1.49 5.06 5.73
C GLU A 67 0.56 3.89 6.08
N THR A 68 -0.49 3.67 5.29
CA THR A 68 -1.43 2.55 5.50
C THR A 68 -0.70 1.21 5.41
N THR A 69 0.20 1.06 4.43
CA THR A 69 1.02 -0.15 4.32
C THR A 69 1.95 -0.31 5.53
N ALA A 70 2.56 0.78 6.00
CA ALA A 70 3.42 0.76 7.19
C ALA A 70 2.65 0.33 8.45
N LYS A 71 1.43 0.85 8.65
CA LYS A 71 0.54 0.45 9.76
C LYS A 71 0.19 -1.04 9.70
N TRP A 72 -0.12 -1.56 8.52
CA TRP A 72 -0.40 -2.99 8.36
C TRP A 72 0.82 -3.86 8.64
N GLU A 73 2.03 -3.47 8.22
CA GLU A 73 3.25 -4.22 8.55
C GLU A 73 3.54 -4.21 10.06
N MET A 74 3.24 -3.13 10.78
CA MET A 74 3.32 -3.09 12.25
C MET A 74 2.30 -4.02 12.92
N GLU A 75 1.05 -4.03 12.45
CA GLU A 75 0.05 -4.97 12.99
C GLU A 75 0.40 -6.42 12.70
N LEU A 76 0.93 -6.72 11.50
CA LEU A 76 1.42 -8.05 11.16
C LEU A 76 2.59 -8.48 12.05
N ALA A 77 3.49 -7.55 12.42
CA ALA A 77 4.54 -7.81 13.40
C ALA A 77 4.00 -8.07 14.81
N ASN A 78 2.98 -7.34 15.24
CA ASN A 78 2.32 -7.60 16.52
C ASN A 78 1.62 -8.96 16.53
N ILE A 79 0.96 -9.34 15.44
CA ILE A 79 0.32 -10.66 15.28
C ILE A 79 1.37 -11.78 15.36
N SER A 80 2.51 -11.65 14.69
CA SER A 80 3.56 -12.68 14.71
C SER A 80 4.18 -12.87 16.10
N GLN A 81 4.15 -11.82 16.93
CA GLN A 81 4.57 -11.84 18.33
C GLN A 81 3.45 -12.26 19.31
N GLY A 82 2.24 -12.54 18.82
CA GLY A 82 1.08 -12.89 19.63
C GLY A 82 0.46 -11.74 20.42
N LYS A 83 0.75 -10.48 20.05
CA LYS A 83 0.27 -9.26 20.72
C LYS A 83 -1.05 -8.72 20.16
N SER A 84 -1.38 -9.06 18.92
CA SER A 84 -2.61 -8.65 18.23
C SER A 84 -3.36 -9.86 17.66
N SER A 85 -4.67 -9.75 17.51
CA SER A 85 -5.50 -10.80 16.90
C SER A 85 -5.51 -10.69 15.38
N LYS A 86 -5.19 -11.79 14.70
CA LYS A 86 -5.34 -11.92 13.24
C LYS A 86 -6.79 -11.68 12.79
N GLU A 87 -7.76 -12.18 13.57
CA GLU A 87 -9.18 -12.06 13.23
C GLU A 87 -9.63 -10.60 13.28
N GLU A 88 -9.26 -9.88 14.33
CA GLU A 88 -9.60 -8.45 14.49
C GLU A 88 -8.98 -7.59 13.39
N PHE A 89 -7.72 -7.88 13.02
CA PHE A 89 -7.04 -7.18 11.94
C PHE A 89 -7.76 -7.36 10.60
N LEU A 90 -8.13 -8.60 10.25
CA LEU A 90 -8.86 -8.88 9.02
C LEU A 90 -10.26 -8.26 9.01
N ASN A 91 -10.98 -8.34 10.15
CA ASN A 91 -12.31 -7.71 10.29
C ASN A 91 -12.24 -6.19 10.11
N THR A 92 -11.18 -5.55 10.60
CA THR A 92 -10.95 -4.10 10.43
C THR A 92 -10.75 -3.76 8.96
N ILE A 93 -9.87 -4.48 8.26
CA ILE A 93 -9.63 -4.28 6.81
C ILE A 93 -10.92 -4.50 6.01
N GLU A 94 -11.66 -5.56 6.31
CA GLU A 94 -12.92 -5.85 5.62
C GLU A 94 -13.94 -4.71 5.83
N HIS A 95 -14.04 -4.20 7.06
CA HIS A 95 -14.92 -3.08 7.38
C HIS A 95 -14.52 -1.81 6.62
N GLU A 96 -13.23 -1.47 6.56
CA GLU A 96 -12.72 -0.33 5.80
C GLU A 96 -13.05 -0.44 4.31
N ILE A 97 -12.82 -1.61 3.71
CA ILE A 97 -13.14 -1.88 2.30
C ILE A 97 -14.65 -1.74 2.05
N ARG A 98 -15.48 -2.32 2.93
CA ARG A 98 -16.95 -2.23 2.80
C ARG A 98 -17.43 -0.80 2.87
N ASN A 99 -16.92 -0.01 3.81
CA ASN A 99 -17.26 1.41 3.94
C ASN A 99 -16.90 2.17 2.66
N GLU A 100 -15.69 1.98 2.16
CA GLU A 100 -15.25 2.63 0.92
C GLU A 100 -16.13 2.26 -0.28
N LEU A 101 -16.52 0.98 -0.41
CA LEU A 101 -17.44 0.55 -1.46
C LEU A 101 -18.82 1.22 -1.35
N THR A 102 -19.29 1.57 -0.15
CA THR A 102 -20.55 2.31 0.00
C THR A 102 -20.44 3.75 -0.48
N HIS A 103 -19.25 4.36 -0.40
CA HIS A 103 -19.00 5.70 -0.94
C HIS A 103 -19.06 5.69 -2.47
N TYR A 104 -18.36 4.77 -3.14
CA TYR A 104 -18.39 4.68 -4.62
C TYR A 104 -19.73 4.22 -5.20
N LYS A 105 -20.58 3.51 -4.45
CA LYS A 105 -21.92 3.11 -4.93
C LYS A 105 -22.96 4.24 -4.89
N LYS A 106 -22.67 5.33 -4.19
CA LYS A 106 -23.58 6.48 -4.03
C LYS A 106 -23.32 7.59 -5.04
N GLU A 107 -22.16 7.59 -5.69
CA GLU A 107 -21.84 8.44 -6.85
C GLU A 107 -22.25 7.74 -8.16
#